data_AF-S0FY74-F1
#
_entry.id   AF-S0FY74-F1
#
_cell.length_a   1.000
_cell.length_b   1.000
_cell.length_c   1.000
_cell.angle_alpha   90.00
_cell.angle_beta   90.00
_cell.angle_gamma   90.00
#
_symmetry.space_group_name_H-M   'P 1'
#
loop_
_entity.id
_entity.type
_entity.pdbx_description
1 polymer ?
#
loop_
_entity_poly.entity_id
_entity_poly.type
_entity_poly.pdbx_seq_one_letter_code
_entity_poly.pdbx_strand_id
1 'polypeptide(L)'
;MKFQINLKVLDLGEIIPKTNIISNENWINALKVFEEDTKYEKICIGHLISKTNHQLDNTIPSGKPVKYTKKQLSEALKLRDQYTFQEIANITGISRITLLRASKKMQL
;
A
#
# COMPACT_ATOMS: atom_id res chain seq x y z
N MET A 1 -30.52 13.46 -22.49
CA MET A 1 -30.94 12.22 -23.18
C MET A 1 -30.55 11.06 -22.27
N LYS A 2 -31.50 10.38 -21.61
CA LYS A 2 -31.17 9.21 -20.77
C LYS A 2 -30.91 8.04 -21.72
N PHE A 3 -29.69 7.52 -21.75
CA PHE A 3 -29.40 6.29 -22.48
C PHE A 3 -30.06 5.14 -21.73
N GLN A 4 -31.05 4.50 -22.36
CA GLN A 4 -31.70 3.32 -21.80
C GLN A 4 -30.90 2.10 -22.23
N ILE A 5 -30.18 1.49 -21.29
CA ILE A 5 -29.43 0.26 -21.54
C ILE A 5 -30.39 -0.93 -21.41
N ASN A 6 -30.70 -1.57 -22.54
CA ASN A 6 -31.43 -2.83 -22.57
C ASN A 6 -30.47 -3.98 -22.31
N LEU A 7 -30.71 -4.73 -21.24
CA LEU A 7 -29.86 -5.84 -20.84
C LEU A 7 -30.45 -7.13 -21.40
N LYS A 8 -29.76 -7.76 -22.34
CA LYS A 8 -30.12 -9.09 -22.88
C LYS A 8 -29.14 -10.11 -22.34
N VAL A 9 -29.65 -11.05 -21.56
CA VAL A 9 -28.85 -12.10 -20.94
C VAL A 9 -29.20 -13.42 -21.62
N LEU A 10 -28.15 -14.17 -21.99
CA LEU A 10 -28.32 -15.51 -22.56
C LEU A 10 -29.16 -16.37 -21.59
N ASP A 11 -30.10 -17.14 -22.13
CA ASP A 11 -31.03 -18.02 -21.40
C ASP A 11 -32.05 -17.34 -20.46
N LEU A 12 -31.87 -16.06 -20.11
CA LEU A 12 -32.75 -15.28 -19.23
C LEU A 12 -33.61 -14.26 -19.99
N GLY A 13 -33.24 -13.90 -21.21
CA GLY A 13 -33.98 -12.95 -22.05
C GLY A 13 -33.65 -11.48 -21.76
N GLU A 14 -34.58 -10.58 -22.11
CA GLU A 14 -34.43 -9.14 -21.94
C GLU A 14 -34.91 -8.70 -20.54
N ILE A 15 -34.02 -8.10 -19.76
CA ILE A 15 -34.31 -7.60 -18.42
C ILE A 15 -34.77 -6.14 -18.51
N ILE A 16 -36.05 -5.93 -18.20
CA ILE A 16 -36.69 -4.61 -18.20
C ILE A 16 -37.02 -4.23 -16.75
N PRO A 17 -36.46 -3.12 -16.22
CA PRO A 17 -36.78 -2.67 -14.87
C PRO A 17 -38.26 -2.34 -14.72
N LYS A 18 -38.96 -3.05 -13.82
CA LYS A 18 -40.42 -2.89 -13.63
C LYS A 18 -40.81 -1.53 -13.04
N THR A 19 -40.00 -1.00 -12.13
CA THR A 19 -40.35 0.22 -11.36
C THR A 19 -39.69 1.49 -11.90
N ASN A 20 -38.78 1.39 -12.88
CA ASN A 20 -37.95 2.51 -13.37
C ASN A 20 -37.17 3.30 -12.28
N ILE A 21 -37.21 2.85 -11.01
CA ILE A 21 -36.50 3.46 -9.88
C ILE A 21 -35.01 3.19 -9.99
N ILE A 22 -34.65 1.97 -10.40
CA ILE A 22 -33.26 1.56 -10.60
C ILE A 22 -33.11 1.13 -12.05
N SER A 23 -32.17 1.77 -12.77
CA SER A 23 -31.82 1.42 -14.13
C SER A 23 -30.90 0.20 -14.16
N ASN A 24 -30.91 -0.53 -15.28
CA ASN A 24 -29.97 -1.64 -15.51
C ASN A 24 -28.51 -1.19 -15.36
N GLU A 25 -28.19 0.03 -15.81
CA GLU A 25 -26.87 0.64 -15.64
C GLU A 25 -26.44 0.70 -14.16
N ASN A 26 -27.33 1.16 -13.28
CA ASN A 26 -27.04 1.27 -11.85
C ASN A 26 -26.81 -0.11 -11.22
N TRP A 27 -27.55 -1.13 -11.65
CA TRP A 27 -27.32 -2.51 -11.20
C TRP A 27 -25.96 -3.05 -11.65
N ILE A 28 -25.60 -2.89 -12.92
CA ILE A 28 -24.31 -3.35 -13.44
C ILE A 28 -23.16 -2.64 -12.71
N ASN A 29 -23.26 -1.32 -12.53
CA ASN A 29 -22.25 -0.54 -11.84
C ASN A 29 -22.13 -0.93 -10.36
N ALA A 30 -23.26 -1.15 -9.68
CA ALA A 30 -23.24 -1.60 -8.29
C ALA A 30 -22.61 -2.99 -8.15
N LEU A 31 -22.93 -3.93 -9.06
CA LEU A 31 -22.32 -5.27 -9.07
C LEU A 31 -20.81 -5.19 -9.31
N LYS A 32 -20.38 -4.35 -10.26
CA LYS A 32 -18.96 -4.15 -10.54
C LYS A 32 -18.20 -3.64 -9.32
N VAL A 33 -18.73 -2.61 -8.65
CA VAL A 33 -18.12 -2.05 -7.44
C VAL A 33 -18.07 -3.11 -6.33
N PHE A 34 -19.15 -3.87 -6.15
CA PHE A 34 -19.20 -4.94 -5.16
C PHE A 34 -18.15 -6.03 -5.41
N GLU A 35 -17.91 -6.42 -6.67
CA GLU A 35 -16.84 -7.37 -7.02
C GLU A 35 -15.45 -6.83 -6.71
N GLU A 36 -15.20 -5.55 -7.00
CA GLU A 36 -13.93 -4.87 -6.69
C GLU A 36 -13.68 -4.82 -5.18
N ASP A 37 -14.71 -4.46 -4.39
CA ASP A 37 -14.63 -4.42 -2.92
C ASP A 37 -14.39 -5.81 -2.33
N THR A 38 -15.10 -6.83 -2.83
CA THR A 38 -14.92 -8.23 -2.39
C THR A 38 -13.49 -8.71 -2.67
N LYS A 39 -12.90 -8.31 -3.80
CA LYS A 39 -11.51 -8.65 -4.13
C LYS A 39 -10.54 -7.95 -3.18
N TYR A 40 -10.77 -6.66 -2.90
CA TYR A 40 -9.95 -5.90 -1.97
C TYR A 40 -9.97 -6.52 -0.56
N GLU A 41 -11.15 -6.90 -0.06
CA GLU A 41 -11.30 -7.54 1.25
C GLU A 41 -10.48 -8.84 1.33
N LYS A 42 -10.54 -9.69 0.30
CA LYS A 42 -9.72 -10.92 0.23
C LYS A 42 -8.22 -10.63 0.27
N ILE A 43 -7.77 -9.58 -0.42
CA ILE A 43 -6.36 -9.15 -0.38
C ILE A 43 -5.97 -8.69 1.03
N CYS A 44 -6.83 -7.92 1.70
CA CYS A 44 -6.59 -7.49 3.08
C CYS A 44 -6.49 -8.68 4.04
N ILE A 45 -7.41 -9.65 3.95
CA ILE A 45 -7.38 -10.87 4.74
C ILE A 45 -6.09 -11.66 4.47
N GLY A 46 -5.73 -11.87 3.21
CA GLY A 46 -4.49 -12.55 2.84
C GLY A 46 -3.24 -11.85 3.36
N HIS A 47 -3.22 -10.51 3.30
CA HIS A 47 -2.12 -9.71 3.86
C HIS A 47 -2.02 -9.85 5.39
N LEU A 48 -3.16 -9.87 6.10
CA LEU A 48 -3.20 -10.09 7.54
C LEU A 48 -2.66 -11.47 7.92
N ILE A 49 -3.11 -12.53 7.23
CA ILE A 49 -2.63 -13.90 7.45
C ILE A 49 -1.13 -14.02 7.17
N SER A 50 -0.65 -13.42 6.08
CA SER A 50 0.78 -13.36 5.78
C SER A 50 1.53 -12.65 6.90
N LYS A 51 1.07 -11.48 7.34
CA LYS A 51 1.71 -10.75 8.44
C LYS A 51 1.77 -11.59 9.73
N THR A 52 0.70 -12.29 10.12
CA THR A 52 0.69 -13.13 11.32
C THR A 52 1.62 -14.33 11.20
N ASN A 53 1.62 -15.01 10.04
CA ASN A 53 2.48 -16.17 9.81
C ASN A 53 3.96 -15.78 9.85
N HIS A 54 4.31 -14.65 9.24
CA HIS A 54 5.70 -14.20 9.16
C HIS A 54 6.17 -13.38 10.37
N GLN A 55 5.26 -13.01 11.29
CA GLN A 55 5.62 -12.55 12.63
C GLN A 55 6.33 -13.65 13.43
N LEU A 56 6.04 -14.93 13.15
CA LEU A 56 6.71 -16.08 13.78
C LEU A 56 8.12 -16.32 13.20
N ASP A 57 8.35 -16.00 11.92
CA ASP A 57 9.63 -16.21 11.20
C ASP A 57 10.55 -14.96 11.14
N ASN A 58 10.26 -13.91 11.92
CA ASN A 58 11.04 -12.66 11.99
C ASN A 58 11.29 -11.95 10.63
N THR A 59 10.61 -12.34 9.54
CA THR A 59 10.93 -11.86 8.19
C THR A 59 9.73 -11.82 7.25
N ILE A 60 8.92 -10.74 7.37
CA ILE A 60 8.45 -9.98 6.19
C ILE A 60 8.66 -8.50 6.49
N PRO A 61 9.61 -7.82 5.81
CA PRO A 61 9.64 -6.37 5.80
C PRO A 61 8.41 -5.89 5.02
N SER A 62 7.44 -5.31 5.71
CA SER A 62 6.39 -4.54 5.03
C SER A 62 7.01 -3.28 4.42
N GLY A 63 6.68 -3.01 3.16
CA GLY A 63 7.17 -1.85 2.41
C GLY A 63 8.56 -2.03 1.81
N LYS A 64 9.20 -0.89 1.48
CA LYS A 64 10.51 -0.89 0.81
C LYS A 64 11.59 -1.41 1.78
N PRO A 65 12.48 -2.33 1.34
CA PRO A 65 13.62 -2.74 2.17
C PRO A 65 14.49 -1.54 2.53
N VAL A 66 15.06 -1.58 3.74
CA VAL A 66 15.87 -0.47 4.24
C VAL A 66 17.11 -0.31 3.35
N LYS A 67 17.27 0.88 2.77
CA LYS A 67 18.36 1.16 1.81
C LYS A 67 19.75 1.08 2.43
N TYR A 68 19.90 1.47 3.70
CA TYR A 68 21.17 1.51 4.42
C TYR A 68 21.16 0.52 5.58
N THR A 69 22.23 -0.27 5.71
CA THR A 69 22.38 -1.23 6.80
C THR A 69 22.64 -0.52 8.13
N LYS A 70 22.38 -1.21 9.25
CA LYS A 70 22.68 -0.68 10.60
C LYS A 70 24.16 -0.30 10.76
N LYS A 71 25.06 -1.08 10.15
CA LYS A 71 26.52 -0.86 10.18
C LYS A 71 26.91 0.42 9.43
N GLN A 72 26.37 0.62 8.23
CA GLN A 72 26.62 1.85 7.46
C GLN A 72 26.15 3.10 8.20
N LEU A 73 24.97 3.02 8.85
CA LEU A 73 24.44 4.13 9.64
C LEU A 73 25.26 4.38 10.91
N SER A 74 25.72 3.33 11.60
CA SER A 74 26.55 3.50 12.80
C SER A 74 27.92 4.08 12.46
N GLU A 75 28.55 3.63 11.38
CA GLU A 75 29.82 4.17 10.89
C GLU A 75 29.67 5.65 10.49
N ALA A 76 28.60 6.01 9.79
CA ALA A 76 28.33 7.40 9.44
C ALA A 76 28.08 8.28 10.68
N LEU A 77 27.37 7.77 11.70
CA LEU A 77 27.07 8.54 12.92
C LEU A 77 28.28 8.75 13.82
N LYS A 78 29.29 7.87 13.78
CA LYS A 78 30.56 8.09 14.52
C LYS A 78 31.30 9.35 14.07
N LEU A 79 31.11 9.77 12.82
CA LEU A 79 31.71 11.01 12.29
C LEU A 79 31.13 12.27 12.95
N ARG A 80 30.03 12.17 13.71
CA ARG A 80 29.40 13.28 14.40
C ARG A 80 30.28 13.96 15.45
N ASP A 81 31.30 13.26 15.96
CA ASP A 81 32.24 13.83 16.93
C ASP A 81 33.06 14.98 16.32
N GLN A 82 33.19 15.02 15.00
CA GLN A 82 34.03 15.98 14.28
C GLN A 82 33.27 16.78 13.21
N TYR A 83 32.16 16.24 12.68
CA TYR A 83 31.44 16.81 11.54
C TYR A 83 29.94 16.99 11.82
N THR A 84 29.35 18.00 11.19
CA THR A 84 27.91 18.23 11.20
C THR A 84 27.18 17.22 10.30
N PHE A 85 25.89 16.98 10.54
CA PHE A 85 25.09 16.07 9.70
C PHE A 85 25.05 16.45 8.21
N GLN A 86 25.22 17.73 7.88
CA GLN A 86 25.25 18.16 6.49
C GLN A 86 26.57 17.75 5.82
N GLU A 87 27.68 17.89 6.53
CA GLU A 87 29.00 17.45 6.05
C GLU A 87 29.06 15.92 5.93
N ILE A 88 28.56 15.19 6.93
CA ILE A 88 28.46 13.73 6.88
C ILE A 88 27.60 13.28 5.69
N ALA A 89 26.52 13.99 5.38
CA ALA A 89 25.69 13.69 4.22
C ALA A 89 26.45 13.87 2.90
N ASN A 90 27.26 14.91 2.80
CA ASN A 90 28.11 15.15 1.63
C ASN A 90 29.20 14.08 1.47
N ILE A 91 29.76 13.60 2.59
CA ILE A 91 30.81 12.56 2.59
C ILE A 91 30.24 11.17 2.26
N THR A 92 29.13 10.80 2.89
CA THR A 92 28.58 9.43 2.85
C THR A 92 27.53 9.21 1.76
N GLY A 93 26.99 10.30 1.19
CA GLY A 93 25.84 10.25 0.29
C GLY A 93 24.53 9.82 0.97
N ILE A 94 24.52 9.72 2.31
CA ILE A 94 23.31 9.46 3.09
C ILE A 94 22.62 10.80 3.37
N SER A 95 21.32 10.90 3.09
CA SER A 95 20.62 12.17 3.31
C SER A 95 20.69 12.62 4.78
N ARG A 96 20.82 13.94 5.00
CA ARG A 96 20.80 14.55 6.34
C ARG A 96 19.62 14.07 7.19
N ILE A 97 18.43 13.97 6.59
CA ILE A 97 17.21 13.52 7.29
C ILE A 97 17.33 12.03 7.68
N THR A 98 17.92 11.20 6.83
CA THR A 98 18.16 9.78 7.13
C THR A 98 19.13 9.63 8.31
N LEU A 99 20.22 10.42 8.34
CA LEU A 99 21.17 10.44 9.46
C LEU A 99 20.50 10.90 10.75
N LEU A 100 19.70 11.96 10.70
CA LEU A 100 18.95 12.47 11.87
C LEU A 100 17.97 11.43 12.41
N ARG A 101 17.21 10.75 11.54
CA ARG A 101 16.29 9.67 11.93
C ARG A 101 17.05 8.49 12.54
N ALA A 102 18.21 8.14 11.98
CA ALA A 102 19.06 7.08 12.51
C ALA A 102 19.60 7.44 13.90
N SER A 103 20.10 8.65 14.11
CA SER A 103 20.57 9.15 15.42
C SER A 103 19.48 9.01 16.48
N LYS A 104 18.28 9.53 16.19
CA LYS A 104 17.12 9.41 17.10
C LYS A 104 16.74 7.98 17.42
N LYS A 105 16.76 7.08 16.41
CA LYS A 105 16.44 5.67 16.59
C LYS A 105 17.49 4.93 17.43
N MET A 106 18.74 5.36 17.37
CA MET A 106 19.87 4.77 18.10
C MET A 106 20.14 5.44 19.46
N GLN A 107 19.32 6.43 19.85
CA GLN A 107 19.46 7.21 21.10
C GLN A 107 20.83 7.87 21.27
N LEU A 108 21.44 8.30 20.16
CA LEU A 108 22.65 9.13 20.10
C LEU A 108 22.30 10.59 19.80
#